data_AF-A0A7W0PHS9-F1
#
_entry.id   AF-A0A7W0PHS9-F1
#
_cell.length_a   1.000
_cell.length_b   1.000
_cell.length_c   1.000
_cell.angle_alpha   90.00
_cell.angle_beta   90.00
_cell.angle_gamma   90.00
#
_symmetry.space_group_name_H-M   'P 1'
#
loop_
_entity.id
_entity.type
_entity.pdbx_description
1 polymer ?
#
loop_
_entity_poly.entity_id
_entity_poly.type
_entity_poly.pdbx_seq_one_letter_code
_entity_poly.pdbx_strand_id
1 'polypeptide(L)'
;MVVPVGVRAKLREHAQAESPNEACGLVAFRDGVADHYVPGRNAAASPYRFELDVDPESWFLEDEGYELAVFHSHLSSPPRPSRTDVENVGLWAGRPYLIYTVRTGELAGWRIADGTIEPLALDTPTD
;
A
#
# COMPACT_ATOMS: atom_id res chain seq x y z
N MET A 1 9.01 -4.92 -9.15
CA MET A 1 7.55 -4.69 -9.36
C MET A 1 7.37 -3.29 -9.90
N VAL A 2 6.43 -3.07 -10.81
CA VAL A 2 6.20 -1.75 -11.42
C VAL A 2 4.87 -1.19 -10.91
N VAL A 3 4.87 0.06 -10.44
CA VAL A 3 3.64 0.82 -10.18
C VAL A 3 3.59 1.94 -11.22
N PRO A 4 2.77 1.82 -12.29
CA PRO A 4 2.72 2.79 -13.38
C PRO A 4 2.35 4.20 -12.90
N VAL A 5 2.68 5.21 -13.71
CA VAL A 5 2.46 6.63 -13.38
C VAL A 5 0.99 6.91 -13.03
N GLY A 6 0.05 6.34 -13.80
CA GLY A 6 -1.38 6.50 -13.56
C GLY A 6 -1.83 5.91 -12.22
N VAL A 7 -1.30 4.75 -11.81
CA VAL A 7 -1.61 4.16 -10.49
C VAL A 7 -1.00 4.99 -9.38
N ARG A 8 0.28 5.40 -9.50
CA ARG A 8 0.95 6.27 -8.53
C ARG A 8 0.21 7.60 -8.31
N ALA A 9 -0.34 8.19 -9.38
CA ALA A 9 -1.13 9.41 -9.27
C ALA A 9 -2.36 9.21 -8.37
N LYS A 10 -3.08 8.10 -8.53
CA LYS A 10 -4.24 7.75 -7.69
C LYS A 10 -3.83 7.50 -6.23
N LEU A 11 -2.70 6.83 -5.98
CA LEU A 11 -2.15 6.65 -4.63
C LEU A 11 -1.89 7.99 -3.95
N ARG A 12 -1.21 8.90 -4.67
CA ARG A 12 -0.91 10.26 -4.19
C ARG A 12 -2.18 11.05 -3.89
N GLU A 13 -3.14 11.04 -4.81
CA GLU A 13 -4.40 11.77 -4.66
C GLU A 13 -5.17 11.30 -3.44
N HIS A 14 -5.26 9.98 -3.22
CA HIS A 14 -5.90 9.43 -2.04
C HIS A 14 -5.15 9.82 -0.74
N ALA A 15 -3.82 9.68 -0.72
CA ALA A 15 -3.01 10.06 0.43
C ALA A 15 -3.13 11.56 0.79
N GLN A 16 -3.26 12.43 -0.22
CA GLN A 16 -3.48 13.86 -0.02
C GLN A 16 -4.89 14.17 0.49
N ALA A 17 -5.91 13.46 -0.01
CA ALA A 17 -7.30 13.66 0.39
C ALA A 17 -7.59 13.20 1.82
N GLU A 18 -6.94 12.13 2.28
CA GLU A 18 -7.18 11.55 3.61
C GLU A 18 -6.42 12.29 4.73
N SER A 19 -5.44 13.13 4.38
CA SER A 19 -4.67 13.93 5.33
C SER A 19 -5.58 14.75 6.27
N PRO A 20 -5.38 14.70 7.60
CA PRO A 20 -4.18 14.24 8.29
C PRO A 20 -4.18 12.74 8.64
N ASN A 21 -5.15 11.93 8.23
CA ASN A 21 -5.09 10.49 8.46
C ASN A 21 -4.23 9.79 7.41
N GLU A 22 -3.78 8.58 7.74
CA GLU A 22 -3.17 7.69 6.75
C GLU A 22 -4.26 7.17 5.80
N ALA A 23 -4.07 7.37 4.49
CA ALA A 23 -4.83 6.63 3.48
C ALA A 23 -4.41 5.17 3.48
N CYS A 24 -5.32 4.26 3.12
CA CYS A 24 -5.02 2.86 2.89
C CYS A 24 -5.85 2.29 1.73
N GLY A 25 -5.41 1.17 1.15
CA GLY A 25 -6.10 0.54 0.03
C GLY A 25 -5.40 -0.72 -0.46
N LEU A 26 -5.89 -1.25 -1.58
CA LEU A 26 -5.32 -2.40 -2.26
C LEU A 26 -4.71 -2.00 -3.60
N VAL A 27 -3.52 -2.49 -3.89
CA VAL A 27 -2.92 -2.43 -5.22
C VAL A 27 -2.86 -3.84 -5.78
N ALA A 28 -3.50 -4.06 -6.92
CA ALA A 28 -3.56 -5.37 -7.56
C ALA A 28 -2.51 -5.45 -8.68
N PHE A 29 -1.63 -6.44 -8.58
CA PHE A 29 -0.55 -6.65 -9.53
C PHE A 29 -0.83 -7.85 -10.43
N ARG A 30 -0.54 -7.73 -11.72
CA ARG A 30 -0.51 -8.87 -12.66
C ARG A 30 0.85 -8.89 -13.33
N ASP A 31 1.49 -10.04 -13.34
CA ASP A 31 2.84 -10.21 -13.88
C ASP A 31 3.85 -9.16 -13.36
N GLY A 32 3.72 -8.79 -12.09
CA GLY A 32 4.58 -7.82 -11.41
C GLY A 32 4.31 -6.35 -11.73
N VAL A 33 3.25 -6.03 -12.49
CA VAL A 33 2.83 -4.66 -12.84
C VAL A 33 1.49 -4.34 -12.18
N ALA A 34 1.39 -3.21 -11.48
CA ALA A 34 0.14 -2.75 -10.88
C ALA A 34 -0.86 -2.35 -11.97
N ASP A 35 -2.04 -2.97 -11.93
CA ASP A 35 -3.13 -2.75 -12.88
C ASP A 35 -4.26 -1.94 -12.22
N HIS A 36 -4.66 -2.34 -11.01
CA HIS A 36 -5.71 -1.66 -10.24
C HIS A 36 -5.19 -1.05 -8.95
N TYR A 37 -5.85 0.04 -8.56
CA TYR A 37 -5.82 0.55 -7.20
C TYR A 37 -7.25 0.70 -6.69
N VAL A 38 -7.54 0.03 -5.59
CA VAL A 38 -8.81 0.11 -4.88
C VAL A 38 -8.60 0.95 -3.61
N PRO A 39 -9.08 2.20 -3.57
CA PRO A 39 -8.99 3.01 -2.35
C PRO A 39 -9.88 2.41 -1.26
N GLY A 40 -9.31 2.24 -0.06
CA GLY A 40 -10.05 1.81 1.13
C GLY A 40 -10.25 2.95 2.11
N ARG A 41 -11.17 2.78 3.06
CA ARG A 41 -11.29 3.66 4.21
C ARG A 41 -10.33 3.20 5.30
N ASN A 42 -9.65 4.14 5.94
CA ASN A 42 -8.97 3.87 7.20
C ASN A 42 -9.99 3.88 8.35
N ALA A 43 -10.46 2.71 8.76
CA ALA A 43 -11.46 2.59 9.83
C ALA A 43 -10.95 3.09 11.20
N ALA A 44 -9.63 3.13 11.40
CA ALA A 44 -9.01 3.69 12.60
C ALA A 44 -9.01 5.23 12.63
N ALA A 45 -9.28 5.89 11.49
CA ALA A 45 -9.26 7.34 11.33
C ALA A 45 -8.03 7.99 12.01
N SER A 46 -6.84 7.48 11.68
CA SER A 46 -5.61 7.76 12.42
C SER A 46 -4.46 8.25 11.53
N PRO A 47 -3.62 9.18 12.02
CA PRO A 47 -2.39 9.64 11.35
C PRO A 47 -1.19 8.69 11.55
N TYR A 48 -1.33 7.60 12.29
CA TYR A 48 -0.21 6.75 12.73
C TYR A 48 -0.39 5.25 12.47
N ARG A 49 -1.56 4.86 11.99
CA ARG A 49 -1.93 3.47 11.70
C ARG A 49 -3.13 3.44 10.77
N PHE A 50 -3.35 2.30 10.14
CA PHE A 50 -4.59 2.02 9.43
C PHE A 50 -5.28 0.75 9.90
N GLU A 51 -6.58 0.72 9.69
CA GLU A 51 -7.40 -0.51 9.65
C GLU A 51 -8.10 -0.51 8.29
N LEU A 52 -7.69 -1.43 7.41
CA LEU A 52 -8.16 -1.45 6.03
C LEU A 52 -9.62 -1.88 5.96
N ASP A 53 -10.47 -0.98 5.46
CA ASP A 53 -11.86 -1.26 5.13
C ASP A 53 -12.09 -1.00 3.62
N VAL A 54 -12.36 -2.07 2.88
CA VAL A 54 -12.56 -2.08 1.42
C VAL A 54 -13.77 -2.93 1.09
N ASP A 55 -14.34 -2.72 -0.10
CA ASP A 55 -15.42 -3.58 -0.59
C ASP A 55 -14.97 -5.05 -0.58
N PRO A 56 -15.72 -5.97 0.06
CA PRO A 56 -15.39 -7.39 0.06
C PRO A 56 -15.18 -8.00 -1.33
N GLU A 57 -15.83 -7.48 -2.37
CA GLU A 57 -15.62 -7.97 -3.74
C GLU A 57 -14.20 -7.74 -4.25
N SER A 58 -13.47 -6.77 -3.67
CA SER A 58 -12.08 -6.47 -4.03
C SER A 58 -11.14 -7.65 -3.78
N TRP A 59 -11.50 -8.56 -2.87
CA TRP A 59 -10.70 -9.76 -2.59
C TRP A 59 -10.77 -10.78 -3.74
N PHE A 60 -11.84 -10.78 -4.55
CA PHE A 60 -11.97 -11.69 -5.70
C PHE A 60 -11.00 -11.39 -6.85
N LEU A 61 -10.30 -10.26 -6.81
CA LEU A 61 -9.19 -9.98 -7.73
C LEU A 61 -8.10 -11.07 -7.64
N GLU A 62 -7.91 -11.74 -6.49
CA GLU A 62 -6.99 -12.88 -6.40
C GLU A 62 -7.45 -14.07 -7.25
N ASP A 63 -8.76 -14.34 -7.31
CA ASP A 63 -9.34 -15.40 -8.14
C ASP A 63 -9.21 -15.09 -9.64
N GLU A 64 -9.10 -13.80 -9.99
CA GLU A 64 -8.82 -13.34 -11.35
C GLU A 64 -7.32 -13.40 -11.72
N GLY A 65 -6.46 -13.82 -10.79
CA GLY A 65 -5.02 -13.99 -10.98
C GLY A 65 -4.18 -12.76 -10.62
N TYR A 66 -4.70 -11.82 -9.83
CA TYR A 66 -3.91 -10.69 -9.33
C TYR A 66 -3.20 -11.02 -8.00
N GLU A 67 -1.98 -10.51 -7.82
CA GLU A 67 -1.30 -10.45 -6.53
C GLU A 67 -1.72 -9.21 -5.75
N LEU A 68 -2.37 -9.47 -4.60
CA LEU A 68 -2.69 -8.57 -3.47
C LEU A 68 -1.50 -7.83 -2.85
N ALA A 69 -1.39 -6.51 -3.02
CA ALA A 69 -0.60 -5.66 -2.14
C ALA A 69 -1.49 -4.75 -1.28
N VAL A 70 -1.12 -4.55 -0.02
CA VAL A 70 -1.68 -3.45 0.78
C VAL A 70 -0.89 -2.18 0.55
N PHE A 71 -1.60 -1.07 0.53
CA PHE A 71 -1.04 0.27 0.47
C PHE A 71 -1.45 1.05 1.71
N HIS A 72 -0.54 1.83 2.27
CA HIS A 72 -0.89 2.94 3.15
C HIS A 72 0.06 4.14 3.00
N SER A 73 -0.35 5.29 3.54
CA SER A 73 0.45 6.52 3.47
C SER A 73 0.90 7.01 4.84
N HIS A 74 2.14 7.46 4.94
CA HIS A 74 2.61 8.31 6.02
C HIS A 74 2.47 9.80 5.66
N LEU A 75 2.18 10.64 6.65
CA LEU A 75 2.18 12.10 6.44
C LEU A 75 3.60 12.64 6.19
N SER A 76 4.53 12.25 7.05
CA SER A 76 5.86 12.86 7.11
C SER A 76 7.01 11.91 7.37
N SER A 77 6.73 10.74 7.95
CA SER A 77 7.72 9.70 8.14
C SER A 77 8.20 9.15 6.79
N PRO A 78 9.45 8.67 6.70
CA PRO A 78 9.91 7.91 5.55
C PRO A 78 8.98 6.72 5.26
N PRO A 79 8.92 6.24 4.00
CA PRO A 79 8.05 5.14 3.61
C PRO A 79 8.66 3.79 4.01
N ARG A 80 8.83 3.57 5.33
CA ARG A 80 9.38 2.34 5.91
C ARG A 80 8.41 1.81 6.97
N PRO A 81 8.20 0.48 7.08
CA PRO A 81 7.30 -0.08 8.08
C PRO A 81 7.66 0.38 9.49
N SER A 82 6.67 0.89 10.20
CA SER A 82 6.74 1.22 11.62
C SER A 82 6.66 -0.04 12.48
N ARG A 83 6.87 0.11 13.79
CA ARG A 83 6.64 -1.01 14.73
C ARG A 83 5.18 -1.48 14.68
N THR A 84 4.24 -0.55 14.57
CA THR A 84 2.80 -0.84 14.47
C THR A 84 2.48 -1.66 13.21
N ASP A 85 3.13 -1.36 12.09
CA ASP A 85 2.96 -2.13 10.84
C ASP A 85 3.41 -3.58 11.02
N VAL A 86 4.56 -3.81 11.67
CA VAL A 86 5.07 -5.16 11.93
C VAL A 86 4.17 -5.93 12.88
N GLU A 87 3.69 -5.27 13.94
CA GLU A 87 2.79 -5.87 14.93
C GLU A 87 1.41 -6.22 14.32
N ASN A 88 0.93 -5.42 13.35
CA ASN A 88 -0.40 -5.56 12.75
C ASN A 88 -0.39 -6.14 11.32
N VAL A 89 0.73 -6.70 10.86
CA VAL A 89 0.87 -7.16 9.47
C VAL A 89 -0.20 -8.18 9.06
N GLY A 90 -0.66 -9.03 9.97
CA GLY A 90 -1.82 -9.90 9.79
C GLY A 90 -1.79 -10.71 8.48
N LEU A 91 -2.87 -10.61 7.69
CA LEU A 91 -3.03 -11.30 6.40
C LEU A 91 -2.06 -10.79 5.30
N TRP A 92 -1.32 -9.72 5.57
CA TRP A 92 -0.29 -9.18 4.67
C TRP A 92 1.09 -9.76 4.92
N ALA A 93 1.24 -10.66 5.90
CA ALA A 93 2.52 -11.31 6.17
C ALA A 93 3.05 -12.00 4.91
N GLY A 94 4.28 -11.63 4.51
CA GLY A 94 4.94 -12.13 3.30
C GLY A 94 4.42 -11.57 1.99
N ARG A 95 3.33 -10.79 1.97
CA ARG A 95 2.77 -10.15 0.76
C ARG A 95 3.42 -8.79 0.51
N PRO A 96 3.30 -8.23 -0.71
CA PRO A 96 3.74 -6.87 -0.98
C PRO A 96 3.05 -5.85 -0.08
N TYR A 97 3.84 -4.98 0.54
CA TYR A 97 3.39 -3.96 1.47
C TYR A 97 3.95 -2.61 1.01
N LEU A 98 3.09 -1.74 0.50
CA LEU A 98 3.47 -0.49 -0.14
C LEU A 98 3.22 0.68 0.80
N ILE A 99 4.25 1.52 0.97
CA ILE A 99 4.18 2.70 1.83
C ILE A 99 4.53 3.92 1.00
N TYR A 100 3.65 4.91 1.03
CA TYR A 100 3.87 6.21 0.42
C TYR A 100 4.08 7.28 1.49
N THR A 101 4.93 8.27 1.23
CA THR A 101 5.04 9.43 2.11
C THR A 101 4.59 10.70 1.41
N VAL A 102 3.61 11.40 2.00
CA VAL A 102 3.05 12.65 1.44
C VAL A 102 4.12 13.74 1.36
N ARG A 103 5.07 13.75 2.30
CA ARG A 103 6.14 14.76 2.39
C ARG A 103 7.05 14.80 1.17
N THR A 104 7.50 13.65 0.66
CA THR A 104 8.49 13.59 -0.44
C THR A 104 7.91 13.04 -1.73
N GLY A 105 6.71 12.45 -1.69
CA GLY A 105 6.12 11.76 -2.84
C GLY A 105 6.76 10.41 -3.15
N GLU A 106 7.58 9.89 -2.24
CA GLU A 106 8.25 8.61 -2.40
C GLU A 106 7.29 7.45 -2.08
N LEU A 107 7.35 6.41 -2.92
CA LEU A 107 6.67 5.13 -2.74
C LEU A 107 7.73 4.05 -2.62
N ALA A 108 7.66 3.25 -1.55
CA ALA A 108 8.55 2.11 -1.32
C ALA A 108 7.74 0.84 -1.10
N GLY A 109 8.31 -0.29 -1.50
CA GLY A 109 7.74 -1.61 -1.29
C GLY A 109 8.52 -2.41 -0.25
N TRP A 110 7.81 -3.24 0.50
CA TRP A 110 8.36 -4.09 1.54
C TRP A 110 7.70 -5.46 1.53
N ARG A 111 8.37 -6.47 2.08
CA ARG A 111 7.78 -7.70 2.59
C ARG A 111 8.04 -7.77 4.09
N ILE A 112 7.00 -8.02 4.86
CA ILE A 112 7.07 -8.13 6.32
C ILE A 112 6.64 -9.55 6.68
N ALA A 113 7.51 -10.33 7.30
CA ALA A 113 7.21 -11.71 7.70
C ALA A 113 8.10 -12.12 8.89
N ASP A 114 7.54 -12.85 9.84
CA ASP A 114 8.28 -13.40 11.00
C ASP A 114 9.15 -12.34 11.74
N GLY A 115 8.61 -11.12 11.87
CA GLY A 115 9.31 -9.99 12.50
C GLY A 115 10.43 -9.36 11.67
N THR A 116 10.65 -9.84 10.44
CA THR A 116 11.64 -9.32 9.49
C THR A 116 10.98 -8.34 8.53
N ILE A 117 11.73 -7.30 8.15
CA ILE A 117 11.35 -6.30 7.15
C ILE A 117 12.37 -6.36 6.02
N GLU A 118 11.93 -6.77 4.83
CA GLU A 118 12.77 -6.87 3.63
C GLU A 118 12.31 -5.86 2.57
N PRO A 119 13.24 -5.13 1.92
CA PRO A 119 12.89 -4.27 0.80
C PRO A 119 12.33 -5.08 -0.37
N LEU A 120 11.23 -4.62 -0.95
CA LEU A 120 10.70 -5.12 -2.21
C LEU A 120 10.99 -4.08 -3.31
N ALA A 121 11.81 -4.47 -4.29
CA ALA A 121 12.22 -3.57 -5.36
C ALA A 121 11.01 -3.09 -6.17
N LEU A 122 10.81 -1.77 -6.19
CA LEU A 122 9.91 -1.10 -7.11
C LEU A 122 10.74 -0.49 -8.24
N ASP A 123 10.51 -0.97 -9.45
CA ASP A 123 11.18 -0.50 -10.65
C ASP A 123 10.64 0.87 -11.06
N THR A 124 11.40 1.57 -11.91
CA THR A 124 10.98 2.87 -12.44
C THR A 124 9.61 2.75 -13.10
N PRO A 125 8.66 3.65 -12.79
CA PRO A 125 7.36 3.66 -13.43
C PRO A 125 7.52 3.75 -14.95
N THR A 126 6.81 2.91 -15.68
CA THR A 126 6.64 3.05 -17.13
C THR A 126 5.37 3.85 -17.41
N ASP A 127 5.37 4.60 -18.51
CA ASP A 127 4.18 5.26 -19.07
C ASP A 127 3.28 4.27 -19.83
#